data_AF-B6SUM6-F1
#
_entry.id   AF-B6SUM6-F1
#
_cell.length_a   1.000
_cell.length_b   1.000
_cell.length_c   1.000
_cell.angle_alpha   90.00
_cell.angle_beta   90.00
_cell.angle_gamma   90.00
#
_symmetry.space_group_name_H-M   'P 1'
#
loop_
_entity.id
_entity.type
_entity.pdbx_description
1 polymer ?
#
loop_
_entity_poly.entity_id
_entity_poly.type
_entity_poly.pdbx_seq_one_letter_code
_entity_poly.pdbx_strand_id
1 'polypeptide(L)'
;MGIARQLVHRLEQWFELMGAEYAYMATDRSNEASLRLFTGRCGYSKFRTPSLLVHPVHSHRLRAPRRATVVRLGARDAERLYRSRLAHVEFFPADIGAVLGNALSRGTFLATVGGYEWGGVDRFLACPPASWAVASAWDCGGVFRLQVRGASRLRRAAAAATRALDRAAKWLRVPSVPDFFRPFAGWFVYGLAGSGGRDAAMAAEAVFASIVNMARGRAAAVAVEVAAMDPLRGRIPHWRRLSCTEDLWCMKRLGAGGGGHADGWDWARSAPGQSIFVDPREV
;
A
#
# COMPACT_ATOMS: atom_id res chain seq x y z
N MET A 1 3.20 25.68 -26.21
CA MET A 1 3.19 25.00 -24.89
C MET A 1 1.83 24.33 -24.70
N GLY A 2 1.77 23.05 -24.34
CA GLY A 2 0.50 22.30 -24.25
C GLY A 2 0.63 20.77 -24.27
N ILE A 3 1.84 20.25 -24.47
CA ILE A 3 2.12 18.82 -24.64
C ILE A 3 1.54 18.00 -23.48
N ALA A 4 1.81 18.37 -22.22
CA ALA A 4 1.29 17.63 -21.06
C ALA A 4 -0.23 17.54 -21.04
N ARG A 5 -0.94 18.63 -21.37
CA ARG A 5 -2.40 18.63 -21.47
C ARG A 5 -2.88 17.70 -22.59
N GLN A 6 -2.26 17.79 -23.77
CA GLN A 6 -2.60 16.92 -24.89
C GLN A 6 -2.37 15.43 -24.56
N LEU A 7 -1.28 15.10 -23.85
CA LEU A 7 -1.02 13.74 -23.38
C LEU A 7 -2.12 13.24 -22.44
N VAL A 8 -2.53 14.06 -21.46
CA VAL A 8 -3.65 13.71 -20.56
C VAL A 8 -4.93 13.46 -21.36
N HIS A 9 -5.28 14.32 -22.31
CA HIS A 9 -6.50 14.13 -23.12
C HIS A 9 -6.42 12.87 -23.98
N ARG A 10 -5.24 12.51 -24.51
CA ARG A 10 -5.05 11.26 -25.27
C ARG A 10 -5.19 10.02 -24.38
N LEU A 11 -4.69 10.08 -23.14
CA LEU A 11 -4.87 9.01 -22.17
C LEU A 11 -6.34 8.86 -21.77
N GLU A 12 -7.03 9.96 -21.49
CA GLU A 12 -8.47 9.97 -21.18
C GLU A 12 -9.30 9.33 -22.31
N GLN A 13 -9.03 9.71 -23.57
CA GLN A 13 -9.67 9.10 -24.74
C GLN A 13 -9.43 7.59 -24.80
N TRP A 14 -8.20 7.15 -24.51
CA TRP A 14 -7.88 5.72 -24.49
C TRP A 14 -8.59 5.00 -23.34
N PHE A 15 -8.65 5.58 -22.15
CA PHE A 15 -9.38 5.04 -21.01
C PHE A 15 -10.87 4.86 -21.32
N GLU A 16 -11.51 5.87 -21.94
CA GLU A 16 -12.91 5.81 -22.38
C GLU A 16 -13.14 4.68 -23.40
N LEU A 17 -12.23 4.52 -24.37
CA LEU A 17 -12.29 3.43 -25.36
C LEU A 17 -12.15 2.04 -24.70
N MET A 18 -11.38 1.95 -23.62
CA MET A 18 -11.22 0.71 -22.84
C MET A 18 -12.35 0.50 -21.82
N GLY A 19 -13.36 1.37 -21.79
CA GLY A 19 -14.52 1.26 -20.90
C GLY A 19 -14.25 1.71 -19.46
N ALA A 20 -13.18 2.47 -19.21
CA ALA A 20 -12.93 3.03 -17.89
C ALA A 20 -13.93 4.14 -17.56
N GLU A 21 -14.56 4.05 -16.39
CA GLU A 21 -15.50 5.07 -15.91
C GLU A 21 -14.79 6.23 -15.18
N TYR A 22 -13.58 5.99 -14.68
CA TYR A 22 -12.82 6.93 -13.89
C TYR A 22 -11.36 6.95 -14.33
N ALA A 23 -10.76 8.15 -14.32
CA ALA A 23 -9.32 8.33 -14.36
C ALA A 23 -8.88 8.98 -13.05
N TYR A 24 -7.72 8.58 -12.54
CA TYR A 24 -7.14 9.20 -11.36
C TYR A 24 -5.64 9.46 -11.55
N MET A 25 -5.10 10.33 -10.71
CA MET A 25 -3.66 10.59 -10.60
C MET A 25 -3.30 10.75 -9.13
N ALA A 26 -2.08 10.38 -8.79
CA ALA A 26 -1.50 10.55 -7.47
C ALA A 26 -0.26 11.45 -7.55
N THR A 27 -0.12 12.38 -6.62
CA THR A 27 1.06 13.24 -6.53
C THR A 27 1.24 13.82 -5.13
N ASP A 28 2.48 14.13 -4.78
CA ASP A 28 2.77 14.90 -3.58
C ASP A 28 2.15 16.32 -3.65
N ARG A 29 1.69 16.83 -2.50
CA ARG A 29 1.10 18.17 -2.35
C ARG A 29 2.00 19.31 -2.82
N SER A 30 3.33 19.14 -2.75
CA SER A 30 4.30 20.15 -3.18
C SER A 30 4.44 20.26 -4.70
N ASN A 31 3.90 19.30 -5.46
CA ASN A 31 3.95 19.30 -6.92
C ASN A 31 2.86 20.20 -7.52
N GLU A 32 2.97 21.51 -7.27
CA GLU A 32 1.98 22.50 -7.69
C GLU A 32 1.75 22.50 -9.20
N ALA A 33 2.78 22.22 -10.00
CA ALA A 33 2.67 22.20 -11.46
C ALA A 33 1.71 21.10 -11.93
N SER A 34 1.84 19.88 -11.37
CA SER A 34 0.96 18.76 -11.71
C SER A 34 -0.45 19.01 -11.19
N LEU A 35 -0.58 19.52 -9.96
CA LEU A 35 -1.88 19.87 -9.39
C LEU A 35 -2.63 20.88 -10.25
N ARG A 36 -1.99 21.99 -10.64
CA ARG A 36 -2.60 23.01 -11.51
C ARG A 36 -2.98 22.47 -12.89
N LEU A 37 -2.20 21.54 -13.44
CA LEU A 37 -2.54 20.89 -14.71
C LEU A 37 -3.82 20.05 -14.57
N PHE A 38 -3.87 19.14 -13.61
CA PHE A 38 -4.96 18.19 -13.50
C PHE A 38 -6.25 18.83 -12.97
N THR A 39 -6.17 19.59 -11.88
CA THR A 39 -7.36 20.19 -11.26
C THR A 39 -7.83 21.45 -11.98
N GLY A 40 -6.90 22.25 -12.49
CA GLY A 40 -7.23 23.51 -13.16
C GLY A 40 -7.50 23.39 -14.66
N ARG A 41 -6.90 22.41 -15.36
CA ARG A 41 -6.95 22.34 -16.84
C ARG A 41 -7.50 21.04 -17.40
N CYS A 42 -7.54 19.96 -16.63
CA CYS A 42 -8.04 18.66 -17.09
C CYS A 42 -9.34 18.22 -16.40
N GLY A 43 -9.82 18.98 -15.40
CA GLY A 43 -11.13 18.76 -14.77
C GLY A 43 -11.14 17.67 -13.69
N TYR A 44 -9.98 17.37 -13.09
CA TYR A 44 -9.91 16.44 -11.96
C TYR A 44 -10.30 17.14 -10.65
N SER A 45 -10.99 16.44 -9.76
CA SER A 45 -11.25 16.89 -8.39
C SER A 45 -10.36 16.15 -7.40
N LYS A 46 -10.12 16.74 -6.23
CA LYS A 46 -9.51 16.03 -5.11
C LYS A 46 -10.39 14.84 -4.72
N PHE A 47 -9.79 13.66 -4.64
CA PHE A 47 -10.46 12.42 -4.28
C PHE A 47 -10.04 11.96 -2.88
N ARG A 48 -8.78 11.55 -2.69
CA ARG A 48 -8.29 11.01 -1.42
C ARG A 48 -6.92 11.59 -1.05
N THR A 49 -6.51 11.38 0.18
CA THR A 49 -5.16 11.75 0.64
C THR A 49 -4.50 10.65 1.47
N PRO A 50 -4.22 9.47 0.87
CA PRO A 50 -3.58 8.39 1.59
C PRO A 50 -2.16 8.74 2.05
N SER A 51 -1.61 7.89 2.92
CA SER A 51 -0.24 7.99 3.39
C SER A 51 0.56 6.79 2.90
N LEU A 52 1.62 7.06 2.17
CA LEU A 52 2.62 6.04 1.80
C LEU A 52 3.60 5.87 2.96
N LEU A 53 3.48 4.79 3.70
CA LEU A 53 4.36 4.43 4.81
C LEU A 53 5.45 3.48 4.35
N VAL A 54 6.72 3.86 4.55
CA VAL A 54 7.87 3.08 4.10
C VAL A 54 8.73 2.67 5.27
N HIS A 55 9.00 1.37 5.38
CA HIS A 55 9.91 0.80 6.36
C HIS A 55 11.16 0.21 5.68
N PRO A 56 12.37 0.64 6.05
CA PRO A 56 13.60 0.02 5.57
C PRO A 56 13.74 -1.42 6.07
N VAL A 57 14.19 -2.33 5.23
CA VAL A 57 14.44 -3.72 5.65
C VAL A 57 15.86 -3.81 6.23
N HIS A 58 15.95 -4.03 7.53
CA HIS A 58 17.22 -4.17 8.25
C HIS A 58 17.76 -5.60 8.22
N SER A 59 19.03 -5.77 8.62
CA SER A 59 19.61 -7.11 8.75
C SER A 59 19.09 -7.83 9.99
N HIS A 60 18.76 -7.10 11.07
CA HIS A 60 18.06 -7.64 12.23
C HIS A 60 16.56 -7.83 11.95
N ARG A 61 15.88 -8.59 12.81
CA ARG A 61 14.43 -8.83 12.70
C ARG A 61 13.64 -7.71 13.37
N LEU A 62 12.56 -7.29 12.74
CA LEU A 62 11.55 -6.44 13.37
C LEU A 62 10.77 -7.27 14.40
N ARG A 63 10.55 -6.72 15.60
CA ARG A 63 9.88 -7.43 16.69
C ARG A 63 8.36 -7.31 16.51
N ALA A 64 7.69 -8.43 16.28
CA ALA A 64 6.23 -8.47 16.29
C ALA A 64 5.68 -8.36 17.72
N PRO A 65 4.48 -7.80 17.92
CA PRO A 65 3.76 -7.82 19.18
C PRO A 65 3.54 -9.24 19.70
N ARG A 66 3.86 -9.50 20.97
CA ARG A 66 3.79 -10.86 21.57
C ARG A 66 2.35 -11.40 21.73
N ARG A 67 1.36 -10.51 21.81
CA ARG A 67 -0.06 -10.87 21.96
C ARG A 67 -0.75 -11.23 20.64
N ALA A 68 -0.07 -11.02 19.51
CA ALA A 68 -0.61 -11.27 18.19
C ALA A 68 -0.02 -12.57 17.62
N THR A 69 -0.89 -13.40 17.04
CA THR A 69 -0.49 -14.61 16.31
C THR A 69 -0.70 -14.35 14.82
N VAL A 70 0.28 -14.69 13.98
CA VAL A 70 0.22 -14.48 12.53
C VAL A 70 0.21 -15.83 11.82
N VAL A 71 -0.74 -16.02 10.92
CA VAL A 71 -0.86 -17.19 10.05
C VAL A 71 -0.82 -16.76 8.59
N ARG A 72 -0.23 -17.59 7.73
CA ARG A 72 -0.27 -17.41 6.28
C ARG A 72 -1.52 -18.11 5.74
N LEU A 73 -2.33 -17.41 4.96
CA LEU A 73 -3.54 -17.94 4.36
C LEU A 73 -3.25 -18.65 3.02
N GLY A 74 -4.05 -19.66 2.70
CA GLY A 74 -4.12 -20.20 1.34
C GLY A 74 -4.77 -19.18 0.39
N ALA A 75 -4.43 -19.23 -0.91
CA ALA A 75 -4.91 -18.26 -1.88
C ALA A 75 -6.45 -18.18 -1.97
N ARG A 76 -7.13 -19.35 -1.93
CA ARG A 76 -8.60 -19.43 -1.94
C ARG A 76 -9.22 -18.80 -0.68
N ASP A 77 -8.64 -19.05 0.48
CA ASP A 77 -9.11 -18.47 1.75
C ASP A 77 -8.90 -16.95 1.78
N ALA A 78 -7.75 -16.48 1.31
CA ALA A 78 -7.44 -15.07 1.19
C ALA A 78 -8.42 -14.35 0.25
N GLU A 79 -8.70 -14.93 -0.92
CA GLU A 79 -9.66 -14.36 -1.87
C GLU A 79 -11.06 -14.24 -1.26
N ARG A 80 -11.57 -15.31 -0.62
CA ARG A 80 -12.89 -15.29 0.03
C ARG A 80 -12.95 -14.27 1.15
N LEU A 81 -11.90 -14.17 1.96
CA LEU A 81 -11.80 -13.18 3.02
C LEU A 81 -11.82 -11.76 2.46
N TYR A 82 -11.01 -11.48 1.43
CA TYR A 82 -10.98 -10.16 0.80
C TYR A 82 -12.29 -9.79 0.12
N ARG A 83 -12.90 -10.69 -0.65
CA ARG A 83 -14.22 -10.43 -1.23
C ARG A 83 -15.27 -10.15 -0.14
N SER A 84 -15.24 -10.88 0.97
CA SER A 84 -16.19 -10.65 2.06
C SER A 84 -15.97 -9.32 2.80
N ARG A 85 -14.71 -8.87 2.95
CA ARG A 85 -14.36 -7.73 3.81
C ARG A 85 -14.08 -6.43 3.06
N LEU A 86 -13.66 -6.50 1.80
CA LEU A 86 -13.16 -5.38 1.02
C LEU A 86 -13.93 -5.11 -0.27
N ALA A 87 -14.94 -5.91 -0.63
CA ALA A 87 -15.71 -5.69 -1.87
C ALA A 87 -16.41 -4.31 -1.97
N HIS A 88 -16.61 -3.64 -0.83
CA HIS A 88 -17.19 -2.30 -0.77
C HIS A 88 -16.13 -1.19 -0.62
N VAL A 89 -14.84 -1.55 -0.58
CA VAL A 89 -13.73 -0.59 -0.48
C VAL A 89 -13.38 -0.08 -1.87
N GLU A 90 -13.11 1.23 -1.96
CA GLU A 90 -12.68 1.89 -3.19
C GLU A 90 -11.47 1.19 -3.82
N PHE A 91 -11.51 1.07 -5.16
CA PHE A 91 -10.50 0.40 -5.97
C PHE A 91 -10.29 -1.09 -5.67
N PHE A 92 -11.19 -1.75 -4.95
CA PHE A 92 -11.10 -3.19 -4.78
C PHE A 92 -11.25 -3.91 -6.13
N PRO A 93 -10.25 -4.71 -6.56
CA PRO A 93 -10.27 -5.33 -7.88
C PRO A 93 -11.28 -6.47 -7.95
N ALA A 94 -12.13 -6.47 -8.98
CA ALA A 94 -13.08 -7.55 -9.23
C ALA A 94 -12.38 -8.91 -9.45
N ASP A 95 -11.13 -8.87 -9.94
CA ASP A 95 -10.25 -9.99 -10.21
C ASP A 95 -9.19 -10.22 -9.11
N ILE A 96 -9.49 -9.88 -7.84
CA ILE A 96 -8.56 -10.06 -6.70
C ILE A 96 -7.87 -11.44 -6.65
N GLY A 97 -8.55 -12.51 -7.10
CA GLY A 97 -7.95 -13.85 -7.21
C GLY A 97 -6.74 -13.91 -8.14
N ALA A 98 -6.76 -13.17 -9.25
CA ALA A 98 -5.63 -13.05 -10.18
C ALA A 98 -4.45 -12.29 -9.56
N VAL A 99 -4.73 -11.23 -8.78
CA VAL A 99 -3.71 -10.50 -8.02
C VAL A 99 -3.05 -11.42 -7.00
N LEU A 100 -3.85 -12.15 -6.21
CA LEU A 100 -3.36 -13.07 -5.19
C LEU A 100 -2.57 -14.24 -5.79
N GLY A 101 -2.99 -14.75 -6.95
CA GLY A 101 -2.36 -15.86 -7.66
C GLY A 101 -1.13 -15.48 -8.49
N ASN A 102 -0.80 -14.20 -8.59
CA ASN A 102 0.37 -13.74 -9.35
C ASN A 102 1.69 -14.19 -8.69
N ALA A 103 2.71 -14.52 -9.49
CA ALA A 103 4.02 -14.93 -9.00
C ALA A 103 4.76 -13.87 -8.15
N LEU A 104 4.41 -12.58 -8.32
CA LEU A 104 4.92 -11.47 -7.52
C LEU A 104 4.21 -11.35 -6.17
N SER A 105 3.04 -11.95 -6.01
CA SER A 105 2.36 -12.06 -4.72
C SER A 105 3.13 -13.01 -3.81
N ARG A 106 3.62 -12.49 -2.67
CA ARG A 106 4.42 -13.24 -1.68
C ARG A 106 3.55 -13.88 -0.58
N GLY A 107 2.24 -13.75 -0.70
CA GLY A 107 1.25 -14.38 0.17
C GLY A 107 0.44 -13.39 1.00
N THR A 108 -0.60 -13.92 1.63
CA THR A 108 -1.52 -13.20 2.51
C THR A 108 -1.35 -13.67 3.95
N PHE A 109 -1.34 -12.72 4.88
CA PHE A 109 -1.06 -12.97 6.28
C PHE A 109 -2.19 -12.38 7.13
N LEU A 110 -2.77 -13.21 7.99
CA LEU A 110 -3.78 -12.83 8.96
C LEU A 110 -3.15 -12.83 10.35
N ALA A 111 -3.34 -11.76 11.09
CA ALA A 111 -3.02 -11.68 12.50
C ALA A 111 -4.28 -11.59 13.36
N THR A 112 -4.26 -12.27 14.50
CA THR A 112 -5.32 -12.23 15.51
C THR A 112 -4.73 -11.88 16.87
N VAL A 113 -5.50 -11.20 17.71
CA VAL A 113 -5.14 -10.91 19.10
C VAL A 113 -6.11 -11.67 20.02
N GLY A 114 -5.59 -12.31 21.06
CA GLY A 114 -6.42 -13.03 22.04
C GLY A 114 -6.57 -14.54 21.80
N GLY A 115 -5.59 -15.18 21.14
CA GLY A 115 -5.50 -16.65 21.10
C GLY A 115 -6.44 -17.36 20.12
N TYR A 116 -6.97 -16.66 19.12
CA TYR A 116 -7.78 -17.30 18.07
C TYR A 116 -6.94 -18.26 17.23
N GLU A 117 -7.36 -19.51 17.16
CA GLU A 117 -6.78 -20.52 16.29
C GLU A 117 -7.43 -20.50 14.91
N TRP A 118 -6.61 -20.37 13.87
CA TRP A 118 -7.08 -20.40 12.49
C TRP A 118 -7.62 -21.78 12.13
N GLY A 119 -8.92 -21.85 11.84
CA GLY A 119 -9.61 -23.08 11.42
C GLY A 119 -10.17 -23.03 9.99
N GLY A 120 -9.68 -22.10 9.15
CA GLY A 120 -10.20 -21.88 7.80
C GLY A 120 -11.14 -20.68 7.69
N VAL A 121 -11.35 -20.22 6.46
CA VAL A 121 -12.09 -18.99 6.18
C VAL A 121 -13.58 -19.07 6.53
N ASP A 122 -14.21 -20.24 6.39
CA ASP A 122 -15.62 -20.42 6.74
C ASP A 122 -15.87 -20.15 8.23
N ARG A 123 -15.04 -20.72 9.11
CA ARG A 123 -15.10 -20.48 10.55
C ARG A 123 -14.84 -19.01 10.88
N PHE A 124 -13.87 -18.40 10.21
CA PHE A 124 -13.52 -16.99 10.43
C PHE A 124 -14.64 -16.04 10.00
N LEU A 125 -15.32 -16.30 8.89
CA LEU A 125 -16.41 -15.45 8.41
C LEU A 125 -17.68 -15.62 9.25
N ALA A 126 -17.96 -16.84 9.72
CA ALA A 126 -19.11 -17.11 10.59
C ALA A 126 -18.93 -16.50 11.98
N CYS A 127 -17.73 -16.62 12.58
CA CYS A 127 -17.43 -16.09 13.91
C CYS A 127 -15.99 -15.53 13.93
N PRO A 128 -15.79 -14.29 13.45
CA PRO A 128 -14.47 -13.68 13.45
C PRO A 128 -14.03 -13.38 14.89
N PRO A 129 -12.72 -13.42 15.20
CA PRO A 129 -12.20 -12.95 16.47
C PRO A 129 -12.50 -11.46 16.66
N ALA A 130 -12.53 -11.01 17.92
CA ALA A 130 -12.83 -9.62 18.26
C ALA A 130 -11.85 -8.62 17.61
N SER A 131 -10.58 -9.01 17.48
CA SER A 131 -9.53 -8.17 16.89
C SER A 131 -8.64 -8.94 15.93
N TRP A 132 -8.55 -8.45 14.69
CA TRP A 132 -7.72 -9.03 13.65
C TRP A 132 -7.28 -7.99 12.62
N ALA A 133 -6.24 -8.34 11.87
CA ALA A 133 -5.84 -7.62 10.67
C ALA A 133 -5.29 -8.60 9.63
N VAL A 134 -5.44 -8.27 8.36
CA VAL A 134 -4.93 -9.04 7.23
C VAL A 134 -4.25 -8.10 6.25
N ALA A 135 -3.19 -8.58 5.60
CA ALA A 135 -2.60 -7.91 4.45
C ALA A 135 -1.85 -8.92 3.57
N SER A 136 -1.62 -8.54 2.32
CA SER A 136 -0.83 -9.31 1.37
C SER A 136 0.44 -8.56 1.00
N ALA A 137 1.45 -9.28 0.54
CA ALA A 137 2.73 -8.69 0.12
C ALA A 137 2.97 -8.93 -1.37
N TRP A 138 3.54 -7.94 -2.05
CA TRP A 138 3.90 -7.96 -3.46
C TRP A 138 5.37 -7.61 -3.64
N ASP A 139 6.05 -8.29 -4.56
CA ASP A 139 7.45 -8.04 -4.89
C ASP A 139 7.60 -7.18 -6.15
N CYS A 140 7.76 -5.87 -5.94
CA CYS A 140 7.99 -4.92 -7.03
C CYS A 140 9.32 -5.17 -7.77
N GLY A 141 10.26 -5.91 -7.15
CA GLY A 141 11.57 -6.24 -7.72
C GLY A 141 11.51 -7.10 -8.99
N GLY A 142 10.37 -7.76 -9.24
CA GLY A 142 10.11 -8.47 -10.49
C GLY A 142 9.70 -7.56 -11.66
N VAL A 143 9.37 -6.29 -11.40
CA VAL A 143 8.94 -5.32 -12.42
C VAL A 143 9.97 -4.21 -12.59
N PHE A 144 10.43 -3.61 -11.48
CA PHE A 144 11.39 -2.51 -11.53
C PHE A 144 12.34 -2.50 -10.34
N ARG A 145 13.39 -1.70 -10.45
CA ARG A 145 14.33 -1.41 -9.36
C ARG A 145 14.45 0.09 -9.16
N LEU A 146 14.56 0.48 -7.91
CA LEU A 146 14.72 1.86 -7.50
C LEU A 146 16.19 2.17 -7.22
N GLN A 147 16.56 3.44 -7.36
CA GLN A 147 17.88 3.93 -6.96
C GLN A 147 17.78 5.39 -6.53
N VAL A 148 18.19 5.68 -5.30
CA VAL A 148 18.32 7.04 -4.81
C VAL A 148 19.62 7.63 -5.35
N ARG A 149 19.49 8.66 -6.20
CA ARG A 149 20.61 9.44 -6.74
C ARG A 149 20.75 10.76 -6.00
N GLY A 150 21.86 11.48 -6.25
CA GLY A 150 22.10 12.81 -5.67
C GLY A 150 22.66 12.86 -4.24
N ALA A 151 22.83 11.72 -3.56
CA ALA A 151 23.46 11.71 -2.23
C ALA A 151 24.99 11.92 -2.31
N SER A 152 25.52 12.80 -1.45
CA SER A 152 26.96 13.08 -1.32
C SER A 152 27.76 11.86 -0.84
N ARG A 153 29.07 11.84 -1.13
CA ARG A 153 29.97 10.73 -0.72
C ARG A 153 29.96 10.50 0.79
N LEU A 154 29.94 11.58 1.58
CA LEU A 154 29.85 11.51 3.05
C LEU A 154 28.56 10.82 3.52
N ARG A 155 27.41 11.18 2.95
CA ARG A 155 26.12 10.53 3.30
C ARG A 155 26.13 9.04 2.94
N ARG A 156 26.71 8.68 1.79
CA ARG A 156 26.85 7.27 1.37
C ARG A 156 27.75 6.49 2.32
N ALA A 157 28.88 7.07 2.74
CA ALA A 157 29.81 6.46 3.68
C ALA A 157 29.17 6.28 5.08
N ALA A 158 28.48 7.30 5.59
CA ALA A 158 27.75 7.22 6.85
C ALA A 158 26.67 6.12 6.82
N ALA A 159 25.89 6.06 5.74
CA ALA A 159 24.91 4.99 5.56
C ALA A 159 25.57 3.60 5.51
N ALA A 160 26.71 3.45 4.81
CA ALA A 160 27.46 2.20 4.78
C ALA A 160 27.96 1.78 6.18
N ALA A 161 28.43 2.72 6.99
CA ALA A 161 28.84 2.47 8.37
C ALA A 161 27.65 1.99 9.23
N THR A 162 26.48 2.62 9.13
CA THR A 162 25.28 2.15 9.86
C THR A 162 24.89 0.72 9.47
N ARG A 163 25.02 0.34 8.20
CA ARG A 163 24.76 -1.04 7.73
C ARG A 163 25.78 -2.05 8.23
N ALA A 164 27.06 -1.66 8.29
CA ALA A 164 28.10 -2.51 8.82
C ALA A 164 27.86 -2.80 10.31
N LEU A 165 27.50 -1.76 11.08
CA LEU A 165 27.17 -1.89 12.49
C LEU A 165 25.94 -2.78 12.72
N ASP A 166 24.87 -2.59 11.95
CA ASP A 166 23.67 -3.43 12.06
C ASP A 166 23.96 -4.91 11.76
N ARG A 167 24.83 -5.17 10.78
CA ARG A 167 25.26 -6.54 10.43
C ARG A 167 26.10 -7.19 11.53
N ALA A 168 27.00 -6.43 12.16
CA ALA A 168 27.91 -6.92 13.19
C ALA A 168 27.23 -7.07 14.56
N ALA A 169 26.41 -6.10 14.96
CA ALA A 169 25.79 -6.03 16.29
C ALA A 169 24.26 -6.12 16.21
N LYS A 170 23.73 -7.21 15.66
CA LYS A 170 22.29 -7.43 15.45
C LYS A 170 21.45 -7.30 16.73
N TRP A 171 22.04 -7.52 17.91
CA TRP A 171 21.36 -7.36 19.20
C TRP A 171 21.04 -5.90 19.53
N LEU A 172 21.83 -4.94 19.03
CA LEU A 172 21.58 -3.50 19.20
C LEU A 172 20.44 -2.97 18.33
N ARG A 173 20.05 -3.73 17.29
CA ARG A 173 18.94 -3.38 16.37
C ARG A 173 19.07 -1.96 15.83
N VAL A 174 20.27 -1.63 15.36
CA VAL A 174 20.59 -0.29 14.91
C VAL A 174 19.69 0.04 13.71
N PRO A 175 18.99 1.19 13.71
CA PRO A 175 18.17 1.63 12.60
C PRO A 175 19.09 2.03 11.42
N SER A 176 19.55 1.05 10.65
CA SER A 176 20.50 1.26 9.56
C SER A 176 19.81 1.62 8.25
N VAL A 177 20.39 2.55 7.50
CA VAL A 177 19.90 2.91 6.17
C VAL A 177 20.29 1.81 5.17
N PRO A 178 19.34 1.11 4.54
CA PRO A 178 19.63 0.14 3.47
C PRO A 178 20.43 0.78 2.34
N ASP A 179 21.04 -0.04 1.48
CA ASP A 179 21.82 0.50 0.36
C ASP A 179 20.93 1.00 -0.79
N PHE A 180 20.22 2.10 -0.54
CA PHE A 180 19.36 2.74 -1.54
C PHE A 180 20.14 3.40 -2.68
N PHE A 181 21.48 3.49 -2.59
CA PHE A 181 22.33 4.13 -3.59
C PHE A 181 22.72 3.21 -4.75
N ARG A 182 22.43 1.90 -4.62
CA ARG A 182 22.52 0.91 -5.69
C ARG A 182 21.10 0.44 -6.07
N PRO A 183 20.89 -0.11 -7.28
CA PRO A 183 19.58 -0.63 -7.68
C PRO A 183 19.03 -1.64 -6.67
N PHE A 184 17.87 -1.34 -6.09
CA PHE A 184 17.24 -2.15 -5.06
C PHE A 184 15.79 -2.50 -5.42
N ALA A 185 15.31 -3.63 -4.89
CA ALA A 185 13.91 -4.02 -4.93
C ALA A 185 13.18 -3.52 -3.67
N GLY A 186 11.91 -3.16 -3.83
CA GLY A 186 10.97 -2.91 -2.74
C GLY A 186 9.85 -3.95 -2.75
N TRP A 187 9.25 -4.19 -1.59
CA TRP A 187 7.97 -4.89 -1.52
C TRP A 187 6.85 -3.90 -1.20
N PHE A 188 5.66 -4.15 -1.73
CA PHE A 188 4.46 -3.37 -1.46
C PHE A 188 3.44 -4.24 -0.72
N VAL A 189 2.89 -3.71 0.37
CA VAL A 189 1.82 -4.36 1.13
C VAL A 189 0.50 -3.79 0.65
N TYR A 190 -0.43 -4.68 0.30
CA TYR A 190 -1.74 -4.32 -0.25
C TYR A 190 -2.86 -5.09 0.45
N GLY A 191 -4.10 -4.63 0.28
CA GLY A 191 -5.28 -5.23 0.90
C GLY A 191 -5.20 -5.25 2.43
N LEU A 192 -4.69 -4.16 3.04
CA LEU A 192 -4.68 -4.01 4.49
C LEU A 192 -6.13 -3.82 4.97
N ALA A 193 -6.57 -4.71 5.87
CA ALA A 193 -7.90 -4.66 6.45
C ALA A 193 -7.86 -5.15 7.90
N GLY A 194 -8.82 -4.76 8.72
CA GLY A 194 -8.89 -5.21 10.10
C GLY A 194 -10.14 -4.71 10.83
N SER A 195 -10.42 -5.34 11.95
CA SER A 195 -11.55 -4.99 12.83
C SER A 195 -11.13 -5.17 14.29
N GLY A 196 -11.72 -4.40 15.21
CA GLY A 196 -11.46 -4.49 16.65
C GLY A 196 -10.59 -3.37 17.23
N GLY A 197 -10.63 -2.17 16.65
CA GLY A 197 -10.05 -0.95 17.21
C GLY A 197 -8.53 -1.02 17.48
N ARG A 198 -8.11 -0.68 18.70
CA ARG A 198 -6.67 -0.61 19.08
C ARG A 198 -5.93 -1.95 18.92
N ASP A 199 -6.59 -3.06 19.23
CA ASP A 199 -5.98 -4.39 19.08
C ASP A 199 -5.92 -4.82 17.60
N ALA A 200 -6.78 -4.27 16.72
CA ALA A 200 -6.65 -4.44 15.27
C ALA A 200 -5.39 -3.76 14.73
N ALA A 201 -5.07 -2.55 15.19
CA ALA A 201 -3.83 -1.88 14.82
C ALA A 201 -2.59 -2.67 15.30
N MET A 202 -2.67 -3.35 16.45
CA MET A 202 -1.62 -4.26 16.90
C MET A 202 -1.51 -5.50 16.02
N ALA A 203 -2.63 -6.06 15.57
CA ALA A 203 -2.63 -7.15 14.60
C ALA A 203 -1.98 -6.69 13.27
N ALA A 204 -2.30 -5.47 12.79
CA ALA A 204 -1.70 -4.91 11.58
C ALA A 204 -0.19 -4.72 11.70
N GLU A 205 0.29 -4.23 12.85
CA GLU A 205 1.72 -4.16 13.18
C GLU A 205 2.38 -5.55 13.12
N ALA A 206 1.71 -6.60 13.61
CA ALA A 206 2.21 -7.97 13.57
C ALA A 206 2.28 -8.53 12.15
N VAL A 207 1.25 -8.30 11.33
CA VAL A 207 1.25 -8.65 9.89
C VAL A 207 2.42 -7.94 9.19
N PHE A 208 2.50 -6.62 9.33
CA PHE A 208 3.53 -5.83 8.66
C PHE A 208 4.94 -6.25 9.08
N ALA A 209 5.17 -6.45 10.39
CA ALA A 209 6.46 -6.95 10.87
C ALA A 209 6.82 -8.34 10.34
N SER A 210 5.83 -9.22 10.17
CA SER A 210 6.04 -10.54 9.55
C SER A 210 6.46 -10.41 8.08
N ILE A 211 5.82 -9.52 7.33
CA ILE A 211 6.17 -9.22 5.94
C ILE A 211 7.58 -8.61 5.83
N VAL A 212 7.90 -7.60 6.65
CA VAL A 212 9.25 -7.00 6.70
C VAL A 212 10.32 -8.06 6.99
N ASN A 213 10.04 -8.95 7.94
CA ASN A 213 10.97 -10.03 8.28
C ASN A 213 11.15 -11.05 7.14
N MET A 214 10.10 -11.31 6.36
CA MET A 214 10.15 -12.19 5.18
C MET A 214 10.92 -11.54 4.01
N ALA A 215 10.83 -10.21 3.88
CA ALA A 215 11.51 -9.42 2.86
C ALA A 215 13.04 -9.34 3.05
N ARG A 216 13.56 -9.73 4.23
CA ARG A 216 15.00 -9.69 4.55
C ARG A 216 15.82 -10.47 3.52
N GLY A 217 16.81 -9.80 2.95
CA GLY A 217 17.68 -10.35 1.90
C GLY A 217 17.07 -10.35 0.50
N ARG A 218 15.81 -9.90 0.34
CA ARG A 218 15.11 -9.84 -0.96
C ARG A 218 14.75 -8.42 -1.36
N ALA A 219 14.33 -7.59 -0.41
CA ALA A 219 14.00 -6.18 -0.63
C ALA A 219 14.78 -5.28 0.34
N ALA A 220 15.00 -4.03 -0.07
CA ALA A 220 15.61 -3.00 0.76
C ALA A 220 14.57 -2.20 1.56
N ALA A 221 13.31 -2.19 1.11
CA ALA A 221 12.21 -1.50 1.78
C ALA A 221 10.89 -2.26 1.60
N VAL A 222 9.98 -2.09 2.56
CA VAL A 222 8.57 -2.49 2.46
C VAL A 222 7.74 -1.23 2.59
N ALA A 223 6.83 -1.01 1.64
CA ALA A 223 5.90 0.11 1.64
C ALA A 223 4.46 -0.38 1.80
N VAL A 224 3.59 0.46 2.35
CA VAL A 224 2.15 0.29 2.37
C VAL A 224 1.51 1.65 2.18
N GLU A 225 0.45 1.71 1.39
CA GLU A 225 -0.34 2.92 1.25
C GLU A 225 -1.69 2.72 1.96
N VAL A 226 -2.02 3.66 2.85
CA VAL A 226 -3.19 3.54 3.75
C VAL A 226 -4.01 4.82 3.71
N ALA A 227 -5.33 4.69 3.84
CA ALA A 227 -6.21 5.85 3.89
C ALA A 227 -5.85 6.78 5.07
N ALA A 228 -6.08 8.09 4.90
CA ALA A 228 -5.76 9.09 5.92
C ALA A 228 -6.37 8.77 7.29
N MET A 229 -7.60 8.24 7.27
CA MET A 229 -8.43 7.94 8.43
C MET A 229 -8.38 6.46 8.85
N ASP A 230 -7.49 5.65 8.26
CA ASP A 230 -7.39 4.24 8.61
C ASP A 230 -6.84 4.07 10.05
N PRO A 231 -7.60 3.48 10.98
CA PRO A 231 -7.14 3.31 12.36
C PRO A 231 -5.93 2.37 12.48
N LEU A 232 -5.72 1.47 11.51
CA LEU A 232 -4.59 0.53 11.51
C LEU A 232 -3.26 1.24 11.30
N ARG A 233 -3.27 2.37 10.57
CA ARG A 233 -2.11 3.23 10.31
C ARG A 233 -1.32 3.56 11.57
N GLY A 234 -2.01 3.77 12.69
CA GLY A 234 -1.42 4.28 13.94
C GLY A 234 -0.32 3.41 14.55
N ARG A 235 -0.20 2.14 14.14
CA ARG A 235 0.83 1.21 14.65
C ARG A 235 1.74 0.63 13.58
N ILE A 236 1.58 1.01 12.31
CA ILE A 236 2.44 0.51 11.24
C ILE A 236 3.85 1.11 11.41
N PRO A 237 4.88 0.27 11.63
CA PRO A 237 6.23 0.76 11.81
C PRO A 237 6.75 1.31 10.47
N HIS A 238 7.28 2.53 10.48
CA HIS A 238 7.80 3.19 9.28
C HIS A 238 8.86 4.25 9.62
N TRP A 239 9.64 4.65 8.62
CA TRP A 239 10.56 5.77 8.70
C TRP A 239 9.95 7.02 8.08
N ARG A 240 9.69 8.03 8.90
CA ARG A 240 9.08 9.31 8.47
C ARG A 240 9.80 9.96 7.29
N ARG A 241 11.14 9.89 7.25
CA ARG A 241 11.94 10.48 6.17
C ARG A 241 11.81 9.77 4.81
N LEU A 242 11.32 8.53 4.80
CA LEU A 242 11.08 7.75 3.59
C LEU A 242 9.59 7.68 3.23
N SER A 243 8.72 8.15 4.13
CA SER A 243 7.27 8.05 4.00
C SER A 243 6.69 9.37 3.51
N CYS A 244 5.59 9.30 2.76
CA CYS A 244 4.77 10.47 2.44
C CYS A 244 3.53 10.47 3.34
N THR A 245 3.39 11.51 4.16
CA THR A 245 2.28 11.61 5.12
C THR A 245 0.96 11.91 4.45
N GLU A 246 0.97 12.59 3.31
CA GLU A 246 -0.24 12.97 2.62
C GLU A 246 -0.01 13.04 1.10
N ASP A 247 -0.05 11.89 0.45
CA ASP A 247 -0.16 11.83 -1.00
C ASP A 247 -1.52 12.42 -1.42
N LEU A 248 -1.61 13.08 -2.57
CA LEU A 248 -2.84 13.70 -3.04
C LEU A 248 -3.33 12.98 -4.29
N TRP A 249 -4.44 12.28 -4.12
CA TRP A 249 -5.12 11.59 -5.20
C TRP A 249 -6.23 12.47 -5.75
N CYS A 250 -6.22 12.67 -7.06
CA CYS A 250 -7.26 13.38 -7.78
C CYS A 250 -7.95 12.43 -8.75
N MET A 251 -9.26 12.57 -8.92
CA MET A 251 -10.07 11.71 -9.78
C MET A 251 -10.95 12.54 -10.71
N LYS A 252 -11.24 12.00 -11.88
CA LYS A 252 -12.17 12.52 -12.86
C LYS A 252 -13.05 11.36 -13.33
N ARG A 253 -14.37 11.58 -13.32
CA ARG A 253 -15.31 10.68 -14.00
C ARG A 253 -15.25 10.92 -15.50
N LEU A 254 -15.06 9.86 -16.26
CA LEU A 254 -15.02 9.87 -17.73
C LEU A 254 -16.44 9.68 -18.29
N GLY A 255 -16.67 10.07 -19.55
CA GLY A 255 -17.97 9.83 -20.23
C GLY A 255 -19.18 10.67 -19.80
N ALA A 256 -19.06 11.62 -18.84
CA ALA A 256 -20.17 12.47 -18.37
C ALA A 256 -20.71 13.49 -19.42
N GLY A 257 -20.19 13.49 -20.65
CA GLY A 257 -20.57 14.39 -21.75
C GLY A 257 -21.62 13.84 -22.72
N GLY A 258 -22.09 12.61 -22.56
CA GLY A 258 -23.16 12.02 -23.39
C GLY A 258 -24.40 11.76 -22.55
N GLY A 259 -25.51 12.44 -22.86
CA GLY A 259 -26.74 12.42 -22.07
C GLY A 259 -27.22 11.03 -21.66
N GLY A 260 -27.21 10.77 -20.35
CA GLY A 260 -27.75 9.56 -19.74
C GLY A 260 -27.53 9.57 -18.22
N HIS A 261 -28.58 9.95 -17.47
CA HIS A 261 -28.75 9.90 -16.01
C HIS A 261 -27.56 10.24 -15.10
N ALA A 262 -27.51 11.51 -14.70
CA ALA A 262 -26.70 12.04 -13.61
C ALA A 262 -27.25 11.67 -12.20
N ASP A 263 -27.82 10.47 -12.03
CA ASP A 263 -28.44 10.01 -10.77
C ASP A 263 -27.60 8.92 -10.04
N GLY A 264 -26.43 8.56 -10.60
CA GLY A 264 -25.52 7.57 -10.01
C GLY A 264 -24.52 8.16 -9.01
N TRP A 265 -24.22 7.39 -7.96
CA TRP A 265 -23.17 7.69 -6.96
C TRP A 265 -21.81 7.98 -7.62
N ASP A 266 -21.25 9.17 -7.39
CA ASP A 266 -19.97 9.60 -7.97
C ASP A 266 -18.83 9.48 -6.96
N TRP A 267 -17.89 8.55 -7.19
CA TRP A 267 -16.71 8.37 -6.34
C TRP A 267 -15.90 9.66 -6.21
N ALA A 268 -15.77 10.46 -7.29
CA ALA A 268 -15.01 11.69 -7.29
C ALA A 268 -15.55 12.77 -6.32
N ARG A 269 -16.79 12.58 -5.81
CA ARG A 269 -17.47 13.47 -4.86
C ARG A 269 -17.81 12.82 -3.52
N SER A 270 -17.57 11.52 -3.38
CA SER A 270 -17.87 10.76 -2.17
C SER A 270 -16.95 11.15 -0.99
N ALA A 271 -17.49 11.08 0.22
CA ALA A 271 -16.73 11.33 1.44
C ALA A 271 -15.61 10.28 1.61
N PRO A 272 -14.43 10.65 2.15
CA PRO A 272 -13.34 9.70 2.36
C PRO A 272 -13.75 8.55 3.28
N GLY A 273 -13.50 7.31 2.84
CA GLY A 273 -13.64 6.12 3.66
C GLY A 273 -12.52 5.96 4.69
N GLN A 274 -12.69 4.96 5.58
CA GLN A 274 -11.66 4.54 6.54
C GLN A 274 -10.62 3.59 5.94
N SER A 275 -10.80 3.16 4.69
CA SER A 275 -9.89 2.28 3.98
C SER A 275 -9.89 2.64 2.49
N ILE A 276 -8.81 2.30 1.81
CA ILE A 276 -8.65 2.39 0.37
C ILE A 276 -7.85 1.18 -0.07
N PHE A 277 -8.24 0.54 -1.17
CA PHE A 277 -7.44 -0.51 -1.76
C PHE A 277 -6.47 0.11 -2.77
N VAL A 278 -5.22 -0.32 -2.75
CA VAL A 278 -4.23 0.05 -3.77
C VAL A 278 -3.81 -1.23 -4.46
N ASP A 279 -4.07 -1.32 -5.77
CA ASP A 279 -3.73 -2.50 -6.54
C ASP A 279 -2.20 -2.58 -6.69
N PRO A 280 -1.55 -3.67 -6.23
CA PRO A 280 -0.11 -3.77 -6.30
C PRO A 280 0.44 -3.83 -7.75
N ARG A 281 -0.41 -4.02 -8.76
CA ARG A 281 -0.05 -3.96 -10.19
C ARG A 281 0.15 -2.52 -10.68
N GLU A 282 -0.37 -1.54 -9.96
CA GLU A 282 -0.27 -0.11 -10.29
C GLU A 282 0.98 0.55 -9.67
N VAL A 283 1.69 -0.18 -8.81
CA VAL A 283 2.87 0.27 -8.04
C VAL A 283 4.18 -0.07 -8.76
#